data_AF-A0A950TDM6-F1
#
_entry.id   AF-A0A950TDM6-F1
#
_cell.length_a   1.000
_cell.length_b   1.000
_cell.length_c   1.000
_cell.angle_alpha   90.00
_cell.angle_beta   90.00
_cell.angle_gamma   90.00
#
_symmetry.space_group_name_H-M   'P 1'
#
loop_
_entity.id
_entity.type
_entity.pdbx_description
1 polymer ?
#
loop_
_entity_poly.entity_id
_entity_poly.type
_entity_poly.pdbx_seq_one_letter_code
_entity_poly.pdbx_strand_id
1 'polypeptide(L)'
;MAVADAQKKSSRADTAAPETDTAAAVPPLTQEQELSAYRQMLLIRRFEEKAGQMYGMGLIGGFCHLYIGQEAVVVGMQMTLKDGDEVITGYRDHGHMLACGMDPKGVMAELTGRQHGYSKGKGGSMHMFSVEKGFFGGHGIVGAQVPLGTGLAFANKYRGNDHVSVTYFGDGAANQGQVYESFNMAKLWMLPVIYVIENNQYGMGTSVQRASATTHLYMRGSAHDIPGEHVDGMDVRAVKAAGEK
;
A
#
# COMPACT_ATOMS: atom_id res chain seq x y z
N MET A 1 -15.73 1.95 30.21
CA MET A 1 -17.03 1.96 29.50
C MET A 1 -16.99 3.13 28.52
N ALA A 2 -16.77 2.87 27.23
CA ALA A 2 -16.79 3.94 26.23
C ALA A 2 -18.26 4.26 25.92
N VAL A 3 -18.74 5.41 26.39
CA VAL A 3 -20.11 5.86 26.15
C VAL A 3 -20.13 6.55 24.79
N ALA A 4 -20.74 5.91 23.79
CA ALA A 4 -21.00 6.53 22.50
C ALA A 4 -22.22 7.46 22.65
N ASP A 5 -21.97 8.75 22.85
CA ASP A 5 -23.03 9.75 22.99
C ASP A 5 -23.67 10.02 21.61
N ALA A 6 -24.93 9.61 21.44
CA ALA A 6 -25.69 9.83 20.22
C ALA A 6 -26.28 11.26 20.23
N GLN A 7 -25.48 12.27 19.84
CA GLN A 7 -26.00 13.63 19.67
C GLN A 7 -26.50 13.90 18.24
N LYS A 8 -27.69 14.51 18.18
CA LYS A 8 -28.42 14.96 16.99
C LYS A 8 -27.58 15.81 16.04
N LYS A 9 -27.87 15.67 14.73
CA LYS A 9 -27.32 16.45 13.61
C LYS A 9 -27.19 17.95 13.93
N SER A 10 -25.98 18.36 14.28
CA SER A 10 -25.51 19.74 14.23
C SER A 10 -24.56 19.84 13.03
N SER A 11 -24.72 20.86 12.20
CA SER A 11 -23.80 21.18 11.10
C SER A 11 -22.39 21.31 11.66
N ARG A 12 -21.56 20.29 11.46
CA ARG A 12 -20.15 20.32 11.88
C ARG A 12 -19.40 21.20 10.89
N ALA A 13 -19.04 22.39 11.36
CA ALA A 13 -17.95 23.16 10.79
C ALA A 13 -16.68 22.32 10.80
N ASP A 14 -15.92 22.37 9.72
CA ASP A 14 -14.58 21.80 9.59
C ASP A 14 -13.67 22.39 10.68
N THR A 15 -13.54 21.68 11.80
CA THR A 15 -12.43 21.92 12.72
C THR A 15 -11.22 21.22 12.13
N ALA A 16 -10.52 21.92 11.25
CA ALA A 16 -9.18 21.54 10.81
C ALA A 16 -8.30 21.38 12.07
N ALA A 17 -7.74 20.18 12.24
CA ALA A 17 -6.62 19.99 13.15
C ALA A 17 -5.48 20.92 12.70
N PRO A 18 -4.63 21.40 13.62
CA PRO A 18 -3.49 22.21 13.22
C PRO A 18 -2.63 21.39 12.28
N GLU A 19 -2.55 21.81 11.01
CA GLU A 19 -1.54 21.35 10.08
C GLU A 19 -0.19 21.74 10.69
N THR A 20 0.46 20.81 11.36
CA THR A 20 1.87 20.94 11.67
C THR A 20 2.62 20.77 10.36
N ASP A 21 2.67 21.85 9.59
CA ASP A 21 3.60 22.05 8.48
C ASP A 21 5.00 22.20 9.07
N THR A 22 5.52 21.09 9.60
CA THR A 22 6.95 20.91 9.77
C THR A 22 7.38 19.98 8.65
N ALA A 23 7.30 20.47 7.41
CA ALA A 23 8.04 19.88 6.31
C ALA A 23 9.53 19.97 6.66
N ALA A 24 10.04 18.95 7.35
CA ALA A 24 11.47 18.69 7.38
C ALA A 24 11.94 18.70 5.93
N ALA A 25 13.01 19.45 5.64
CA ALA A 25 13.50 19.62 4.27
C ALA A 25 13.71 18.23 3.66
N VAL A 26 12.88 17.89 2.67
CA VAL A 26 12.94 16.59 1.99
C VAL A 26 14.33 16.46 1.36
N PRO A 27 15.13 15.44 1.73
CA PRO A 27 16.47 15.29 1.20
C PRO A 27 16.43 15.23 -0.34
N PRO A 28 17.30 15.99 -1.04
CA PRO A 28 17.32 15.97 -2.48
C PRO A 28 17.78 14.61 -2.99
N LEU A 29 17.07 14.09 -4.00
CA LEU A 29 17.50 12.91 -4.75
C LEU A 29 18.67 13.28 -5.67
N THR A 30 19.55 12.32 -5.94
CA THR A 30 20.53 12.49 -7.02
C THR A 30 19.81 12.50 -8.38
N GLN A 31 20.43 13.10 -9.40
CA GLN A 31 19.87 13.09 -10.76
C GLN A 31 19.57 11.66 -11.26
N GLU A 32 20.44 10.70 -10.92
CA GLU A 32 20.24 9.29 -11.27
C GLU A 32 19.00 8.71 -10.58
N GLN A 33 18.83 8.97 -9.29
CA GLN A 33 17.66 8.55 -8.53
C GLN A 33 16.37 9.17 -9.10
N GLU A 34 16.38 10.46 -9.46
CA GLU A 34 15.22 11.12 -10.07
C GLU A 34 14.84 10.50 -11.41
N LEU A 35 15.83 10.28 -12.28
CA LEU A 35 15.59 9.65 -13.58
C LEU A 35 15.10 8.21 -13.43
N SER A 36 15.63 7.46 -12.47
CA SER A 36 15.19 6.11 -12.15
C SER A 36 13.73 6.09 -11.66
N ALA A 37 13.41 6.91 -10.66
CA ALA A 37 12.06 7.02 -10.11
C ALA A 37 11.05 7.45 -11.19
N TYR A 38 11.39 8.44 -12.01
CA TYR A 38 10.55 8.88 -13.12
C TYR A 38 10.30 7.74 -14.13
N ARG A 39 11.33 7.00 -14.52
CA ARG A 39 11.18 5.86 -15.45
C ARG A 39 10.29 4.77 -14.87
N GLN A 40 10.44 4.44 -13.59
CA GLN A 40 9.60 3.44 -12.92
C GLN A 40 8.14 3.90 -12.83
N MET A 41 7.89 5.12 -12.38
CA MET A 41 6.53 5.67 -12.33
C MET A 41 5.87 5.72 -13.70
N LEU A 42 6.62 6.12 -14.74
CA LEU A 42 6.10 6.16 -16.11
C LEU A 42 5.84 4.74 -16.66
N LEU A 43 6.69 3.77 -16.35
CA LEU A 43 6.47 2.37 -16.70
C LEU A 43 5.16 1.86 -16.09
N ILE A 44 4.96 2.08 -14.79
CA ILE A 44 3.73 1.69 -14.09
C ILE A 44 2.54 2.37 -14.76
N ARG A 45 2.58 3.71 -14.95
CA ARG A 45 1.50 4.46 -15.60
C ARG A 45 1.11 3.88 -16.96
N ARG A 46 2.10 3.62 -17.83
CA ARG A 46 1.85 3.07 -19.18
C ARG A 46 1.36 1.63 -19.14
N PHE A 47 1.86 0.83 -18.21
CA PHE A 47 1.38 -0.53 -18.01
C PHE A 47 -0.09 -0.54 -17.61
N GLU A 48 -0.46 0.28 -16.62
CA GLU A 48 -1.82 0.42 -16.10
C GLU A 48 -2.80 0.94 -17.16
N GLU A 49 -2.41 1.96 -17.95
CA GLU A 49 -3.20 2.43 -19.10
C GLU A 49 -3.48 1.31 -20.11
N LYS A 50 -2.45 0.48 -20.39
CA LYS A 50 -2.59 -0.65 -21.31
C LYS A 50 -3.46 -1.76 -20.72
N ALA A 51 -3.30 -2.07 -19.43
CA ALA A 51 -4.14 -3.03 -18.73
C ALA A 51 -5.62 -2.58 -18.74
N GLY A 52 -5.88 -1.30 -18.48
CA GLY A 52 -7.22 -0.70 -18.58
C GLY A 52 -7.81 -0.82 -19.98
N GLN A 53 -7.02 -0.54 -21.03
CA GLN A 53 -7.45 -0.72 -22.42
C GLN A 53 -7.82 -2.19 -22.71
N MET A 54 -6.96 -3.13 -22.33
CA MET A 54 -7.18 -4.57 -22.58
C MET A 54 -8.38 -5.11 -21.79
N TYR A 55 -8.61 -4.58 -20.59
CA TYR A 55 -9.80 -4.89 -19.81
C TYR A 55 -11.07 -4.39 -20.52
N GLY A 56 -11.07 -3.16 -21.02
CA GLY A 56 -12.18 -2.62 -21.81
C GLY A 56 -12.47 -3.41 -23.11
N MET A 57 -11.46 -4.10 -23.65
CA MET A 57 -11.60 -5.00 -24.80
C MET A 57 -12.06 -6.41 -24.41
N GLY A 58 -12.26 -6.72 -23.12
CA GLY A 58 -12.64 -8.04 -22.63
C GLY A 58 -11.51 -9.08 -22.65
N LEU A 59 -10.25 -8.65 -22.75
CA LEU A 59 -9.09 -9.56 -22.80
C LEU A 59 -8.54 -9.95 -21.42
N ILE A 60 -9.00 -9.28 -20.36
CA ILE A 60 -8.66 -9.58 -18.97
C ILE A 60 -9.94 -10.09 -18.29
N GLY A 61 -9.88 -11.30 -17.75
CA GLY A 61 -11.02 -11.92 -17.06
C GLY A 61 -11.18 -11.40 -15.62
N GLY A 62 -12.41 -11.38 -15.13
CA GLY A 62 -12.72 -10.92 -13.76
C GLY A 62 -12.72 -9.40 -13.61
N PHE A 63 -12.27 -8.91 -12.45
CA PHE A 63 -12.12 -7.49 -12.17
C PHE A 63 -10.67 -7.05 -12.34
N CYS A 64 -10.44 -5.99 -13.10
CA CYS A 64 -9.12 -5.38 -13.27
C CYS A 64 -8.97 -4.19 -12.31
N HIS A 65 -8.03 -4.29 -11.39
CA HIS A 65 -7.82 -3.33 -10.31
C HIS A 65 -6.56 -2.51 -10.55
N LEU A 66 -6.74 -1.36 -11.18
CA LEU A 66 -5.62 -0.52 -11.57
C LEU A 66 -4.98 0.18 -10.36
N TYR A 67 -3.65 0.31 -10.36
CA TYR A 67 -2.87 1.07 -9.37
C TYR A 67 -2.57 2.51 -9.83
N ILE A 68 -3.07 2.88 -11.02
CA ILE A 68 -2.86 4.19 -11.65
C ILE A 68 -3.14 5.37 -10.69
N GLY A 69 -2.21 6.31 -10.63
CA GLY A 69 -2.30 7.48 -9.75
C GLY A 69 -1.59 7.35 -8.39
N GLN A 70 -1.09 6.17 -8.02
CA GLN A 70 -0.40 5.92 -6.75
C GLN A 70 1.07 5.54 -6.94
N GLU A 71 1.64 5.74 -8.14
CA GLU A 71 2.96 5.22 -8.51
C GLU A 71 4.09 5.78 -7.64
N ALA A 72 3.98 7.04 -7.23
CA ALA A 72 4.98 7.69 -6.37
C ALA A 72 5.06 7.04 -4.97
N VAL A 73 3.95 6.50 -4.46
CA VAL A 73 3.92 5.79 -3.17
C VAL A 73 4.79 4.55 -3.23
N VAL A 74 4.52 3.64 -4.16
CA VAL A 74 5.29 2.40 -4.22
C VAL A 74 6.72 2.61 -4.67
N VAL A 75 6.97 3.49 -5.65
CA VAL A 75 8.34 3.77 -6.13
C VAL A 75 9.16 4.42 -5.02
N GLY A 76 8.60 5.40 -4.30
CA GLY A 76 9.31 6.08 -3.21
C GLY A 76 9.68 5.15 -2.08
N MET A 77 8.75 4.27 -1.66
CA MET A 77 9.02 3.25 -0.65
C MET A 77 10.03 2.22 -1.13
N GLN A 78 9.93 1.74 -2.39
CA GLN A 78 10.84 0.73 -2.92
C GLN A 78 12.30 1.22 -2.96
N MET A 79 12.53 2.53 -3.07
CA MET A 79 13.87 3.12 -3.02
C MET A 79 14.54 3.02 -1.64
N THR A 80 13.80 2.69 -0.57
CA THR A 80 14.33 2.55 0.79
C THR A 80 14.55 1.11 1.21
N LEU A 81 14.02 0.15 0.45
CA LEU A 81 14.09 -1.27 0.78
C LEU A 81 15.43 -1.88 0.37
N LYS A 82 15.87 -2.88 1.14
CA LYS A 82 17.03 -3.72 0.81
C LYS A 82 16.60 -5.12 0.42
N ASP A 83 17.53 -5.85 -0.19
CA ASP A 83 17.33 -7.25 -0.53
C ASP A 83 16.93 -8.06 0.71
N GLY A 84 15.79 -8.75 0.62
CA GLY A 84 15.23 -9.55 1.71
C GLY A 84 14.10 -8.88 2.48
N ASP A 85 13.90 -7.57 2.33
CA ASP A 85 12.65 -6.92 2.77
C ASP A 85 11.47 -7.43 1.95
N GLU A 86 10.30 -7.44 2.58
CA GLU A 86 9.12 -8.09 2.02
C GLU A 86 8.00 -7.07 1.81
N VAL A 87 7.34 -7.13 0.66
CA VAL A 87 6.23 -6.25 0.29
C VAL A 87 4.95 -7.06 0.20
N ILE A 88 3.89 -6.60 0.86
CA ILE A 88 2.56 -7.21 0.81
C ILE A 88 1.50 -6.14 0.62
N THR A 89 0.57 -6.38 -0.30
CA THR A 89 -0.46 -5.40 -0.68
C THR A 89 -1.79 -6.10 -0.99
N GLY A 90 -2.85 -5.31 -1.14
CA GLY A 90 -4.16 -5.78 -1.57
C GLY A 90 -4.21 -6.12 -3.06
N TYR A 91 -5.40 -6.02 -3.65
CA TYR A 91 -5.67 -6.39 -5.04
C TYR A 91 -5.27 -5.35 -6.10
N ARG A 92 -4.72 -4.18 -5.72
CA ARG A 92 -4.17 -3.19 -6.66
C ARG A 92 -2.65 -3.38 -6.80
N ASP A 93 -2.23 -4.57 -7.21
CA ASP A 93 -0.88 -5.07 -7.03
C ASP A 93 0.06 -4.88 -8.22
N HIS A 94 -0.44 -4.55 -9.42
CA HIS A 94 0.40 -4.58 -10.64
C HIS A 94 1.55 -3.57 -10.55
N GLY A 95 1.26 -2.33 -10.13
CA GLY A 95 2.27 -1.30 -9.89
C GLY A 95 3.34 -1.74 -8.87
N HIS A 96 2.94 -2.46 -7.82
CA HIS A 96 3.89 -2.98 -6.83
C HIS A 96 4.81 -4.04 -7.41
N MET A 97 4.28 -4.96 -8.23
CA MET A 97 5.11 -5.99 -8.86
C MET A 97 6.18 -5.37 -9.77
N LEU A 98 5.78 -4.35 -10.55
CA LEU A 98 6.71 -3.63 -11.42
C LEU A 98 7.79 -2.90 -10.61
N ALA A 99 7.40 -2.26 -9.50
CA ALA A 99 8.35 -1.62 -8.58
C ALA A 99 9.32 -2.64 -7.94
N CYS A 100 8.83 -3.84 -7.59
CA CYS A 100 9.65 -4.95 -7.09
C CYS A 100 10.55 -5.60 -8.17
N GLY A 101 10.59 -5.05 -9.38
CA GLY A 101 11.47 -5.51 -10.46
C GLY A 101 10.98 -6.76 -11.20
N MET A 102 9.69 -7.06 -11.13
CA MET A 102 9.09 -8.15 -11.92
C MET A 102 8.95 -7.73 -13.38
N ASP A 103 9.22 -8.63 -14.34
CA ASP A 103 9.08 -8.36 -15.77
C ASP A 103 7.61 -8.02 -16.11
N PRO A 104 7.33 -6.85 -16.72
CA PRO A 104 5.99 -6.45 -17.16
C PRO A 104 5.31 -7.48 -18.06
N LYS A 105 6.06 -8.24 -18.87
CA LYS A 105 5.52 -9.30 -19.72
C LYS A 105 4.88 -10.41 -18.90
N GLY A 106 5.49 -10.77 -17.77
CA GLY A 106 4.94 -11.76 -16.83
C GLY A 106 3.67 -11.26 -16.17
N VAL A 107 3.64 -9.98 -15.76
CA VAL A 107 2.44 -9.37 -15.15
C VAL A 107 1.30 -9.34 -16.18
N MET A 108 1.56 -8.88 -17.40
CA MET A 108 0.55 -8.85 -18.47
C MET A 108 0.08 -10.26 -18.86
N ALA A 109 0.98 -11.24 -18.88
CA ALA A 109 0.63 -12.64 -19.11
C ALA A 109 -0.35 -13.15 -18.04
N GLU A 110 -0.13 -12.82 -16.78
CA GLU A 110 -1.04 -13.19 -15.68
C GLU A 110 -2.40 -12.51 -15.82
N LEU A 111 -2.45 -11.20 -16.09
CA LEU A 111 -3.69 -10.44 -16.32
C LEU A 111 -4.56 -11.04 -17.43
N THR A 112 -3.90 -11.58 -18.46
CA THR A 112 -4.56 -12.13 -19.65
C THR A 112 -4.75 -13.65 -19.59
N GLY A 113 -4.57 -14.28 -18.42
CA GLY A 113 -4.82 -15.70 -18.20
C GLY A 113 -3.86 -16.63 -18.93
N ARG A 114 -2.63 -16.19 -19.21
CA ARG A 114 -1.62 -16.97 -19.94
C ARG A 114 -0.74 -17.77 -18.99
N GLN A 115 -0.34 -18.97 -19.42
CA GLN A 115 0.51 -19.90 -18.66
C GLN A 115 1.82 -19.30 -18.13
N HIS A 116 2.38 -18.32 -18.84
CA HIS A 116 3.66 -17.67 -18.47
C HIS A 116 3.48 -16.54 -17.44
N GLY A 117 2.27 -16.31 -16.94
CA GLY A 117 2.03 -15.42 -15.81
C GLY A 117 2.63 -15.98 -14.51
N TYR A 118 2.87 -15.10 -13.54
CA TYR A 118 3.51 -15.44 -12.26
C TYR A 118 2.74 -16.49 -11.44
N SER A 119 1.42 -16.59 -11.64
CA SER A 119 0.53 -17.58 -11.05
C SER A 119 -0.05 -18.54 -12.10
N LYS A 120 0.65 -18.69 -13.25
CA LYS A 120 0.26 -19.51 -14.40
C LYS A 120 -1.07 -19.10 -15.05
N GLY A 121 -1.41 -17.81 -14.98
CA GLY A 121 -2.64 -17.25 -15.54
C GLY A 121 -3.89 -17.57 -14.70
N LYS A 122 -3.74 -18.04 -13.47
CA LYS A 122 -4.84 -18.44 -12.59
C LYS A 122 -5.20 -17.39 -11.54
N GLY A 123 -4.26 -16.51 -11.21
CA GLY A 123 -4.44 -15.47 -10.21
C GLY A 123 -5.12 -14.23 -10.77
N GLY A 124 -4.91 -13.96 -12.06
CA GLY A 124 -5.48 -12.79 -12.73
C GLY A 124 -5.05 -11.48 -12.06
N SER A 125 -5.91 -10.46 -12.13
CA SER A 125 -5.60 -9.11 -11.64
C SER A 125 -5.49 -8.98 -10.12
N MET A 126 -5.81 -10.00 -9.34
CA MET A 126 -5.92 -9.85 -7.88
C MET A 126 -4.99 -10.76 -7.09
N HIS A 127 -4.30 -11.72 -7.71
CA HIS A 127 -3.57 -12.77 -6.98
C HIS A 127 -2.21 -13.08 -7.61
N MET A 128 -1.25 -12.17 -7.41
CA MET A 128 0.11 -12.34 -7.92
C MET A 128 1.15 -12.32 -6.81
N PHE A 129 2.16 -13.18 -6.96
CA PHE A 129 3.09 -13.51 -5.88
C PHE A 129 4.50 -13.80 -6.43
N SER A 130 5.54 -13.46 -5.68
CA SER A 130 6.92 -13.85 -5.98
C SER A 130 7.78 -13.94 -4.72
N VAL A 131 8.13 -15.18 -4.34
CA VAL A 131 9.09 -15.43 -3.25
C VAL A 131 10.45 -14.81 -3.56
N GLU A 132 10.91 -14.95 -4.81
CA GLU A 132 12.23 -14.47 -5.24
C GLU A 132 12.38 -12.96 -5.06
N LYS A 133 11.29 -12.21 -5.26
CA LYS A 133 11.27 -10.74 -5.14
C LYS A 133 10.76 -10.27 -3.78
N GLY A 134 10.53 -11.17 -2.81
CA GLY A 134 9.94 -10.80 -1.52
C GLY A 134 8.54 -10.20 -1.65
N PHE A 135 7.80 -10.53 -2.72
CA PHE A 135 6.49 -9.95 -3.01
C PHE A 135 5.36 -10.93 -2.65
N PHE A 136 4.62 -10.59 -1.60
CA PHE A 136 3.52 -11.36 -1.03
C PHE A 136 2.15 -10.74 -1.33
N GLY A 137 2.00 -10.10 -2.49
CA GLY A 137 0.81 -9.32 -2.85
C GLY A 137 -0.35 -10.12 -3.42
N GLY A 138 -1.35 -9.38 -3.90
CA GLY A 138 -2.54 -9.94 -4.53
C GLY A 138 -3.52 -10.59 -3.55
N HIS A 139 -3.99 -9.81 -2.57
CA HIS A 139 -5.04 -10.25 -1.66
C HIS A 139 -6.40 -9.64 -2.04
N GLY A 140 -7.28 -10.48 -2.58
CA GLY A 140 -8.64 -10.10 -2.96
C GLY A 140 -9.57 -9.82 -1.77
N ILE A 141 -9.26 -10.35 -0.59
CA ILE A 141 -10.03 -10.08 0.64
C ILE A 141 -9.52 -8.79 1.27
N VAL A 142 -10.37 -7.77 1.29
CA VAL A 142 -10.07 -6.44 1.83
C VAL A 142 -9.55 -6.55 3.27
N GLY A 143 -8.31 -6.09 3.50
CA GLY A 143 -7.67 -6.04 4.82
C GLY A 143 -6.98 -7.34 5.23
N ALA A 144 -7.14 -8.45 4.52
CA ALA A 144 -6.53 -9.73 4.87
C ALA A 144 -4.99 -9.72 4.74
N GLN A 145 -4.45 -8.84 3.91
CA GLN A 145 -3.02 -8.67 3.73
C GLN A 145 -2.33 -8.09 4.97
N VAL A 146 -3.07 -7.37 5.83
CA VAL A 146 -2.50 -6.68 7.00
C VAL A 146 -2.01 -7.64 8.10
N PRO A 147 -2.83 -8.60 8.57
CA PRO A 147 -2.33 -9.60 9.51
C PRO A 147 -1.26 -10.50 8.89
N LEU A 148 -1.32 -10.78 7.58
CA LEU A 148 -0.28 -11.55 6.90
C LEU A 148 1.06 -10.81 6.87
N GLY A 149 1.08 -9.53 6.56
CA GLY A 149 2.30 -8.70 6.62
C GLY A 149 2.87 -8.56 8.02
N THR A 150 1.98 -8.47 9.01
CA THR A 150 2.37 -8.53 10.43
C THR A 150 3.03 -9.89 10.77
N GLY A 151 2.52 -10.98 10.19
CA GLY A 151 3.12 -12.31 10.31
C GLY A 151 4.49 -12.43 9.62
N LEU A 152 4.70 -11.78 8.48
CA LEU A 152 6.00 -11.69 7.82
C LEU A 152 7.02 -10.97 8.70
N ALA A 153 6.64 -9.83 9.27
CA ALA A 153 7.49 -9.11 10.23
C ALA A 153 7.80 -9.95 11.48
N PHE A 154 6.83 -10.72 11.99
CA PHE A 154 7.07 -11.68 13.06
C PHE A 154 8.11 -12.72 12.65
N ALA A 155 8.01 -13.27 11.44
CA ALA A 155 8.97 -14.25 10.93
C ALA A 155 10.38 -13.66 10.82
N ASN A 156 10.50 -12.40 10.40
CA ASN A 156 11.79 -11.70 10.33
C ASN A 156 12.42 -11.54 11.70
N LYS A 157 11.65 -11.02 12.66
CA LYS A 157 12.08 -10.93 14.06
C LYS A 157 12.48 -12.29 14.63
N TYR A 158 11.69 -13.32 14.38
CA TYR A 158 11.94 -14.68 14.89
C TYR A 158 13.25 -15.27 14.35
N ARG A 159 13.57 -14.97 13.08
CA ARG A 159 14.84 -15.40 12.45
C ARG A 159 16.03 -14.54 12.85
N GLY A 160 15.80 -13.37 13.46
CA GLY A 160 16.84 -12.39 13.72
C GLY A 160 17.47 -11.86 12.44
N ASN A 161 16.74 -11.88 11.32
CA ASN A 161 17.17 -11.19 10.11
C ASN A 161 16.76 -9.72 10.25
N ASP A 162 17.60 -8.82 9.76
CA ASP A 162 17.40 -7.38 9.90
C ASP A 162 16.40 -6.86 8.83
N HIS A 163 15.36 -7.64 8.51
CA HIS A 163 14.43 -7.33 7.40
C HIS A 163 13.12 -6.77 7.92
N VAL A 164 12.47 -5.95 7.11
CA VAL A 164 11.15 -5.37 7.40
C VAL A 164 10.07 -5.95 6.48
N SER A 165 8.83 -5.95 6.95
CA SER A 165 7.66 -6.16 6.10
C SER A 165 6.91 -4.86 5.87
N VAL A 166 6.82 -4.44 4.60
CA VAL A 166 6.03 -3.28 4.19
C VAL A 166 4.64 -3.75 3.76
N THR A 167 3.65 -3.32 4.54
CA THR A 167 2.28 -3.78 4.48
C THR A 167 1.35 -2.67 4.00
N TYR A 168 0.95 -2.75 2.73
CA TYR A 168 0.11 -1.76 2.06
C TYR A 168 -1.38 -2.11 2.14
N PHE A 169 -2.21 -1.11 2.40
CA PHE A 169 -3.66 -1.24 2.40
C PHE A 169 -4.35 0.09 2.17
N GLY A 170 -5.51 0.05 1.52
CA GLY A 170 -6.30 1.25 1.24
C GLY A 170 -7.08 1.76 2.45
N ASP A 171 -7.57 2.99 2.31
CA ASP A 171 -8.51 3.65 3.21
C ASP A 171 -9.72 2.78 3.62
N GLY A 172 -10.33 2.07 2.67
CA GLY A 172 -11.44 1.16 2.96
C GLY A 172 -11.04 -0.05 3.81
N ALA A 173 -9.83 -0.57 3.59
CA ALA A 173 -9.28 -1.69 4.35
C ALA A 173 -8.90 -1.30 5.78
N ALA A 174 -8.51 -0.05 6.02
CA ALA A 174 -8.15 0.47 7.34
C ALA A 174 -9.28 0.40 8.38
N ASN A 175 -10.52 0.15 7.96
CA ASN A 175 -11.67 -0.02 8.84
C ASN A 175 -11.95 -1.49 9.23
N GLN A 176 -11.18 -2.45 8.74
CA GLN A 176 -11.36 -3.86 9.08
C GLN A 176 -10.84 -4.17 10.48
N GLY A 177 -11.56 -5.01 11.24
CA GLY A 177 -11.18 -5.37 12.62
C GLY A 177 -9.78 -5.97 12.74
N GLN A 178 -9.42 -6.86 11.80
CA GLN A 178 -8.11 -7.51 11.73
C GLN A 178 -6.93 -6.53 11.59
N VAL A 179 -7.16 -5.29 11.12
CA VAL A 179 -6.11 -4.26 11.06
C VAL A 179 -5.75 -3.78 12.47
N TYR A 180 -6.74 -3.54 13.33
CA TYR A 180 -6.50 -3.12 14.72
C TYR A 180 -5.88 -4.24 15.55
N GLU A 181 -6.32 -5.48 15.33
CA GLU A 181 -5.69 -6.65 15.93
C GLU A 181 -4.21 -6.72 15.53
N SER A 182 -3.90 -6.51 14.25
CA SER A 182 -2.53 -6.48 13.73
C SER A 182 -1.66 -5.42 14.40
N PHE A 183 -2.16 -4.20 14.56
CA PHE A 183 -1.44 -3.12 15.27
C PHE A 183 -1.11 -3.49 16.71
N ASN A 184 -2.09 -4.05 17.43
CA ASN A 184 -1.87 -4.52 18.80
C ASN A 184 -0.75 -5.57 18.86
N MET A 185 -0.78 -6.56 17.97
CA MET A 185 0.23 -7.61 17.92
C MET A 185 1.62 -7.06 17.52
N ALA A 186 1.67 -6.18 16.52
CA ALA A 186 2.90 -5.54 16.09
C ALA A 186 3.58 -4.76 17.21
N LYS A 187 2.82 -3.98 17.98
CA LYS A 187 3.35 -3.27 19.14
C LYS A 187 3.76 -4.22 20.26
N LEU A 188 2.87 -5.12 20.67
CA LEU A 188 3.10 -6.06 21.78
C LEU A 188 4.39 -6.86 21.57
N TRP A 189 4.61 -7.29 20.35
CA TRP A 189 5.77 -8.09 19.98
C TRP A 189 6.91 -7.27 19.41
N MET A 190 6.82 -5.94 19.35
CA MET A 190 7.85 -5.04 18.79
C MET A 190 8.37 -5.55 17.44
N LEU A 191 7.45 -5.66 16.47
CA LEU A 191 7.71 -6.24 15.14
C LEU A 191 8.27 -5.22 14.14
N PRO A 192 9.16 -5.65 13.22
CA PRO A 192 9.68 -4.83 12.13
C PRO A 192 8.68 -4.74 10.96
N VAL A 193 7.55 -4.05 11.18
CA VAL A 193 6.49 -3.84 10.17
C VAL A 193 6.27 -2.36 9.91
N ILE A 194 6.14 -2.01 8.63
CA ILE A 194 5.74 -0.69 8.17
C ILE A 194 4.34 -0.79 7.58
N TYR A 195 3.38 -0.08 8.17
CA TYR A 195 2.00 -0.03 7.67
C TYR A 195 1.82 1.20 6.77
N VAL A 196 1.58 0.97 5.48
CA VAL A 196 1.36 2.04 4.50
C VAL A 196 -0.12 2.11 4.15
N ILE A 197 -0.77 3.22 4.54
CA ILE A 197 -2.18 3.47 4.25
C ILE A 197 -2.31 4.33 2.99
N GLU A 198 -2.79 3.73 1.92
CA GLU A 198 -3.02 4.43 0.65
C GLU A 198 -4.38 5.09 0.65
N ASN A 199 -4.42 6.36 1.04
CA ASN A 199 -5.65 7.12 1.16
C ASN A 199 -6.01 7.88 -0.14
N ASN A 200 -6.55 7.16 -1.12
CA ASN A 200 -7.09 7.75 -2.34
C ASN A 200 -8.52 8.31 -2.19
N GLN A 201 -8.98 8.52 -0.96
CA GLN A 201 -10.26 9.12 -0.56
C GLN A 201 -11.51 8.24 -0.78
N TYR A 202 -11.41 7.08 -1.44
CA TYR A 202 -12.57 6.26 -1.79
C TYR A 202 -12.36 4.74 -1.67
N GLY A 203 -13.16 4.12 -0.81
CA GLY A 203 -13.45 2.68 -0.85
C GLY A 203 -14.54 2.37 -1.88
N MET A 204 -14.14 2.08 -3.12
CA MET A 204 -15.07 1.94 -4.26
C MET A 204 -15.93 3.20 -4.44
N GLY A 205 -17.21 3.18 -4.08
CA GLY A 205 -18.12 4.33 -4.17
C GLY A 205 -18.30 5.10 -2.86
N THR A 206 -17.61 4.71 -1.79
CA THR A 206 -17.80 5.26 -0.44
C THR A 206 -16.63 6.14 -0.07
N SER A 207 -16.88 7.44 0.13
CA SER A 207 -15.86 8.40 0.56
C SER A 207 -15.43 8.15 2.01
N VAL A 208 -14.17 8.45 2.33
CA VAL A 208 -13.60 8.32 3.69
C VAL A 208 -14.43 9.04 4.75
N GLN A 209 -14.94 10.23 4.43
CA GLN A 209 -15.77 11.09 5.29
C GLN A 209 -17.10 10.44 5.66
N ARG A 210 -17.57 9.47 4.87
CA ARG A 210 -18.80 8.71 5.13
C ARG A 210 -18.53 7.36 5.81
N ALA A 211 -17.30 6.88 5.77
CA ALA A 211 -16.92 5.54 6.22
C ALA A 211 -16.09 5.54 7.52
N SER A 212 -15.46 6.66 7.88
CA SER A 212 -14.51 6.72 9.00
C SER A 212 -14.89 7.83 9.99
N ALA A 213 -14.94 7.49 11.28
CA ALA A 213 -15.15 8.47 12.35
C ALA A 213 -13.94 9.42 12.52
N THR A 214 -12.73 8.89 12.30
CA THR A 214 -11.49 9.66 12.24
C THR A 214 -10.93 9.54 10.83
N THR A 215 -10.88 10.65 10.10
CA THR A 215 -10.47 10.71 8.69
C THR A 215 -8.95 10.82 8.52
N HIS A 216 -8.23 11.24 9.56
CA HIS A 216 -6.77 11.22 9.62
C HIS A 216 -6.27 9.77 9.86
N LEU A 217 -6.24 8.97 8.79
CA LEU A 217 -5.96 7.53 8.88
C LEU A 217 -4.56 7.19 9.41
N TYR A 218 -3.59 8.08 9.26
CA TYR A 218 -2.25 7.89 9.85
C TYR A 218 -2.29 7.79 11.39
N MET A 219 -3.34 8.31 12.05
CA MET A 219 -3.51 8.22 13.50
C MET A 219 -4.08 6.87 13.98
N ARG A 220 -4.38 5.92 13.08
CA ARG A 220 -5.00 4.64 13.46
C ARG A 220 -4.12 3.80 14.38
N GLY A 221 -2.80 3.95 14.28
CA GLY A 221 -1.83 3.29 15.16
C GLY A 221 -1.74 3.89 16.57
N SER A 222 -2.22 5.12 16.79
CA SER A 222 -1.97 5.86 18.03
C SER A 222 -2.56 5.21 19.28
N ALA A 223 -3.67 4.47 19.16
CA ALA A 223 -4.26 3.72 20.28
C ALA A 223 -3.36 2.55 20.76
N HIS A 224 -2.36 2.17 19.97
CA HIS A 224 -1.40 1.10 20.25
C HIS A 224 0.04 1.64 20.35
N ASP A 225 0.23 2.95 20.56
CA ASP A 225 1.56 3.59 20.60
C ASP A 225 2.42 3.29 19.35
N ILE A 226 1.78 3.16 18.18
CA ILE A 226 2.44 3.08 16.88
C ILE A 226 2.41 4.49 16.26
N PRO A 227 3.57 5.10 16.00
CA PRO A 227 3.62 6.42 15.38
C PRO A 227 3.10 6.35 13.94
N GLY A 228 2.49 7.44 13.48
CA GLY A 228 2.04 7.58 12.10
C GLY A 228 2.27 9.00 11.61
N GLU A 229 2.54 9.13 10.31
CA GLU A 229 2.84 10.39 9.64
C GLU A 229 1.96 10.55 8.40
N HIS A 230 1.55 11.78 8.11
CA HIS A 230 0.89 12.12 6.85
C HIS A 230 1.93 12.52 5.82
N VAL A 231 1.91 11.88 4.66
CA VAL A 231 2.87 12.11 3.57
C VAL A 231 2.10 12.40 2.29
N ASP A 232 2.56 13.37 1.51
CA ASP A 232 2.04 13.59 0.16
C ASP A 232 2.45 12.41 -0.74
N GLY A 233 1.49 11.51 -0.99
CA GLY A 233 1.69 10.35 -1.84
C GLY A 233 1.93 10.67 -3.33
N MET A 234 1.81 11.94 -3.73
CA MET A 234 2.14 12.40 -5.08
C MET A 234 3.59 12.91 -5.21
N ASP A 235 4.30 13.10 -4.09
CA ASP A 235 5.71 13.47 -4.07
C ASP A 235 6.58 12.27 -3.70
N VAL A 236 7.21 11.67 -4.71
CA VAL A 236 8.11 10.52 -4.54
C VAL A 236 9.27 10.80 -3.59
N ARG A 237 9.72 12.06 -3.50
CA ARG A 237 10.81 12.45 -2.59
C ARG A 237 10.31 12.44 -1.14
N ALA A 238 9.11 12.96 -0.90
CA ALA A 238 8.49 12.96 0.43
C ALA A 238 8.21 11.52 0.91
N VAL A 239 7.71 10.66 0.02
CA VAL A 239 7.49 9.23 0.31
C VAL A 239 8.79 8.54 0.68
N LYS A 240 9.86 8.69 -0.12
CA LYS A 240 11.16 8.11 0.20
C LYS A 240 11.69 8.60 1.54
N ALA A 241 11.62 9.91 1.80
CA ALA A 241 12.11 10.49 3.04
C ALA A 241 11.35 9.94 4.28
N ALA A 242 10.06 9.65 4.15
CA ALA A 242 9.30 8.99 5.20
C ALA A 242 9.70 7.52 5.38
N GLY A 243 9.97 6.80 4.30
CA GLY A 243 10.39 5.39 4.31
C GLY A 243 11.82 5.14 4.83
N GLU A 244 12.64 6.19 5.00
CA GLU A 244 14.01 6.09 5.55
C GLU A 244 14.07 6.25 7.09
N LYS A 245 12.95 6.61 7.74
CA LYS A 245 12.86 6.80 9.19
C LYS A 245 12.66 5.47 9.92
#